data_AF-A0A219AG58-F1
#
_entry.id   AF-A0A219AG58-F1
#
_cell.length_a   1.000
_cell.length_b   1.000
_cell.length_c   1.000
_cell.angle_alpha   90.00
_cell.angle_beta   90.00
_cell.angle_gamma   90.00
#
_symmetry.space_group_name_H-M   'P 1'
#
loop_
_entity.id
_entity.type
_entity.pdbx_description
1 polymer ?
#
loop_
_entity_poly.entity_id
_entity_poly.type
_entity_poly.pdbx_seq_one_letter_code
_entity_poly.pdbx_strand_id
1 'polypeptide(L)'
;MALSNIFKFTQGLGQGGHQIGRKVGDAIEILILGLLHSNSDLTRFLVVEDGVEGATSAKHKVEFSFYNLDTEGTPLKSTSEQLFGIIECKKVGVEQTIKQSFKVFNAANPQFDISEGYSFVMSPTCRSYKWLIHVNAINDGSENNIKIKVNKIISPEHIETTEHIIQVEAGTQILFATDISNNFHLKFSNESLSEIEDPLNKCIILQIITVTDNQIKKINVNEALAGPQTPEKAKQASFVSLDVRKKVLGSFDKNGDDSFISVLVIGEAGHWEEKSRSMVRLCNDHNLYIPDEIIVSLFTSFKEKFGDRYQSLITKSNYLFNDDVKNAVDELLTANDFKILRELDTDSYVKFAYLNSDGKNKLRIIPFEN
;
A
#
# COMPACT_ATOMS: atom_id res chain seq x y z
N MET A 1 -9.75 4.52 12.19
CA MET A 1 -9.37 4.04 10.85
C MET A 1 -8.63 2.74 11.04
N ALA A 2 -8.98 1.69 10.30
CA ALA A 2 -8.24 0.43 10.35
C ALA A 2 -6.86 0.57 9.68
N LEU A 3 -5.99 -0.43 9.81
CA LEU A 3 -4.82 -0.66 8.99
C LEU A 3 -5.22 -1.58 7.83
N SER A 4 -4.52 -1.45 6.72
CA SER A 4 -4.88 -2.18 5.50
C SER A 4 -4.63 -3.68 5.61
N ASN A 5 -5.42 -4.45 4.86
CA ASN A 5 -5.21 -5.89 4.74
C ASN A 5 -3.92 -6.21 3.97
N ILE A 6 -3.50 -5.30 3.08
CA ILE A 6 -2.19 -5.39 2.42
C ILE A 6 -1.08 -5.33 3.46
N PHE A 7 -1.19 -4.52 4.51
CA PHE A 7 -0.21 -4.49 5.60
C PHE A 7 -0.19 -5.78 6.40
N LYS A 8 -1.37 -6.33 6.77
CA LYS A 8 -1.44 -7.61 7.48
C LYS A 8 -0.69 -8.71 6.72
N PHE A 9 -0.88 -8.76 5.41
CA PHE A 9 -0.19 -9.72 4.55
C PHE A 9 1.31 -9.43 4.42
N THR A 10 1.66 -8.18 4.12
CA THR A 10 3.05 -7.81 3.78
C THR A 10 3.98 -7.69 4.98
N GLN A 11 3.46 -7.44 6.18
CA GLN A 11 4.27 -7.45 7.40
C GLN A 11 4.93 -8.82 7.62
N GLY A 12 4.22 -9.91 7.33
CA GLY A 12 4.77 -11.28 7.40
C GLY A 12 5.90 -11.56 6.42
N LEU A 13 6.20 -10.64 5.48
CA LEU A 13 7.31 -10.79 4.52
C LEU A 13 8.66 -10.32 5.07
N GLY A 14 8.71 -9.75 6.28
CA GLY A 14 9.96 -9.40 6.97
C GLY A 14 10.77 -8.27 6.33
N GLN A 15 10.18 -7.50 5.41
CA GLN A 15 10.86 -6.43 4.67
C GLN A 15 10.66 -5.06 5.31
N GLY A 16 11.55 -4.12 5.01
CA GLY A 16 11.40 -2.72 5.42
C GLY A 16 10.21 -2.05 4.72
N GLY A 17 9.50 -1.15 5.40
CA GLY A 17 8.25 -0.55 4.91
C GLY A 17 8.34 0.12 3.52
N HIS A 18 9.48 0.75 3.18
CA HIS A 18 9.68 1.33 1.84
C HIS A 18 9.75 0.29 0.72
N GLN A 19 10.38 -0.87 0.99
CA GLN A 19 10.52 -1.95 0.01
C GLN A 19 9.15 -2.59 -0.28
N ILE A 20 8.35 -2.81 0.77
CA ILE A 20 6.97 -3.30 0.67
C ILE A 20 6.09 -2.32 -0.10
N GLY A 21 6.13 -1.03 0.25
CA GLY A 21 5.30 -0.03 -0.41
C GLY A 21 5.55 0.07 -1.92
N ARG A 22 6.82 -0.07 -2.34
CA ARG A 22 7.18 -0.14 -3.76
C ARG A 22 6.61 -1.38 -4.43
N LYS A 23 6.68 -2.54 -3.78
CA LYS A 23 6.16 -3.80 -4.34
C LYS A 23 4.65 -3.81 -4.51
N VAL A 24 3.93 -3.18 -3.59
CA VAL A 24 2.48 -2.98 -3.76
C VAL A 24 2.19 -2.01 -4.91
N GLY A 25 3.02 -0.98 -5.11
CA GLY A 25 2.97 -0.13 -6.30
C GLY A 25 3.14 -0.94 -7.59
N ASP A 26 4.21 -1.75 -7.67
CA ASP A 26 4.45 -2.64 -8.81
C ASP A 26 3.26 -3.59 -9.06
N ALA A 27 2.62 -4.09 -7.99
CA ALA A 27 1.44 -4.95 -8.07
C ALA A 27 0.23 -4.24 -8.71
N ILE A 28 -0.07 -3.00 -8.28
CA ILE A 28 -1.13 -2.19 -8.88
C ILE A 28 -0.84 -1.95 -10.35
N GLU A 29 0.40 -1.61 -10.67
CA GLU A 29 0.81 -1.33 -12.06
C GLU A 29 0.62 -2.55 -12.97
N ILE A 30 1.01 -3.75 -12.56
CA ILE A 30 0.82 -4.95 -13.41
C ILE A 30 -0.64 -5.35 -13.55
N LEU A 31 -1.48 -5.11 -12.53
CA LEU A 31 -2.93 -5.33 -12.60
C LEU A 31 -3.57 -4.35 -13.60
N ILE A 32 -3.20 -3.07 -13.55
CA ILE A 32 -3.67 -2.06 -14.51
C ILE A 32 -3.18 -2.40 -15.92
N LEU A 33 -1.91 -2.76 -16.08
CA LEU A 33 -1.37 -3.14 -17.38
C LEU A 33 -2.08 -4.38 -17.96
N GLY A 34 -2.42 -5.35 -17.11
CA GLY A 34 -3.26 -6.49 -17.46
C GLY A 34 -4.65 -6.08 -17.98
N LEU A 35 -5.34 -5.20 -17.25
CA LEU A 35 -6.62 -4.65 -17.70
C LEU A 35 -6.51 -3.91 -19.04
N LEU A 36 -5.47 -3.10 -19.21
CA LEU A 36 -5.25 -2.38 -20.47
C LEU A 36 -5.01 -3.34 -21.63
N HIS A 37 -4.17 -4.36 -21.45
CA HIS A 37 -3.89 -5.38 -22.46
C HIS A 37 -5.10 -6.26 -22.79
N SER A 38 -6.03 -6.44 -21.86
CA SER A 38 -7.32 -7.10 -22.13
C SER A 38 -8.24 -6.27 -23.02
N ASN A 39 -7.97 -4.98 -23.19
CA ASN A 39 -8.69 -4.07 -24.08
C ASN A 39 -7.86 -3.81 -25.35
N SER A 40 -8.12 -4.60 -26.40
CA SER A 40 -7.41 -4.51 -27.68
C SER A 40 -7.53 -3.13 -28.35
N ASP A 41 -8.68 -2.48 -28.18
CA ASP A 41 -8.97 -1.19 -28.83
C ASP A 41 -8.12 -0.06 -28.26
N LEU A 42 -7.80 -0.15 -26.96
CA LEU A 42 -7.01 0.83 -26.23
C LEU A 42 -5.50 0.53 -26.29
N THR A 43 -5.12 -0.75 -26.28
CA THR A 43 -3.72 -1.21 -26.19
C THR A 43 -2.82 -0.64 -27.28
N ARG A 44 -3.32 -0.48 -28.50
CA ARG A 44 -2.52 0.07 -29.62
C ARG A 44 -2.05 1.50 -29.40
N PHE A 45 -2.72 2.28 -28.55
CA PHE A 45 -2.37 3.66 -28.23
C PHE A 45 -1.45 3.79 -27.02
N LEU A 46 -1.27 2.68 -26.29
CA LEU A 46 -0.62 2.65 -24.99
C LEU A 46 0.90 2.83 -25.11
N VAL A 47 1.43 3.67 -24.22
CA VAL A 47 2.85 3.77 -23.92
C VAL A 47 3.04 3.54 -22.43
N VAL A 48 3.93 2.61 -22.08
CA VAL A 48 4.22 2.23 -20.70
C VAL A 48 5.47 2.95 -20.21
N GLU A 49 5.41 3.53 -19.01
CA GLU A 49 6.50 4.30 -18.37
C GLU A 49 7.04 5.48 -19.21
N ASP A 50 6.16 6.38 -19.64
CA ASP A 50 6.54 7.48 -20.51
C ASP A 50 6.99 8.74 -19.76
N GLY A 51 7.82 9.55 -20.42
CA GLY A 51 8.25 10.87 -19.95
C GLY A 51 7.41 11.97 -20.60
N VAL A 52 6.23 12.24 -20.06
CA VAL A 52 5.27 13.22 -20.60
C VAL A 52 5.67 14.64 -20.22
N GLU A 53 5.80 15.53 -21.21
CA GLU A 53 6.08 16.94 -20.97
C GLU A 53 4.81 17.71 -20.57
N GLY A 54 4.84 18.44 -19.46
CA GLY A 54 3.78 19.34 -19.01
C GLY A 54 3.96 20.79 -19.47
N ALA A 55 3.06 21.68 -19.06
CA ALA A 55 3.08 23.10 -19.45
C ALA A 55 4.27 23.85 -18.84
N THR A 56 4.82 23.35 -17.73
CA THR A 56 6.07 23.85 -17.13
C THR A 56 7.35 23.43 -17.88
N SER A 57 7.23 22.69 -18.98
CA SER A 57 8.32 21.98 -19.67
C SER A 57 9.02 20.90 -18.84
N ALA A 58 8.51 20.60 -17.64
CA ALA A 58 8.96 19.44 -16.88
C ALA A 58 8.50 18.15 -17.57
N LYS A 59 9.40 17.15 -17.61
CA LYS A 59 9.06 15.79 -18.04
C LYS A 59 8.69 14.95 -16.83
N HIS A 60 7.46 14.47 -16.81
CA HIS A 60 6.89 13.65 -15.75
C HIS A 60 6.89 12.19 -16.15
N LYS A 61 7.43 11.31 -15.31
CA LYS A 61 7.33 9.87 -15.52
C LYS A 61 5.93 9.41 -15.14
N VAL A 62 5.09 9.11 -16.11
CA VAL A 62 3.74 8.57 -15.91
C VAL A 62 3.74 7.06 -16.14
N GLU A 63 2.91 6.31 -15.41
CA GLU A 63 2.88 4.86 -15.55
C GLU A 63 2.30 4.41 -16.90
N PHE A 64 1.23 5.05 -17.37
CA PHE A 64 0.62 4.78 -18.67
C PHE A 64 0.15 6.06 -19.35
N SER A 65 0.45 6.21 -20.64
CA SER A 65 0.00 7.31 -21.48
C SER A 65 -0.63 6.78 -22.78
N PHE A 66 -1.60 7.54 -23.32
CA PHE A 66 -2.30 7.18 -24.55
C PHE A 66 -2.21 8.30 -25.57
N TYR A 67 -1.63 7.99 -26.73
CA TYR A 67 -1.42 8.96 -27.81
C TYR A 67 -2.19 8.58 -29.06
N ASN A 68 -2.56 9.58 -29.86
CA ASN A 68 -2.95 9.34 -31.25
C ASN A 68 -1.82 8.62 -32.02
N LEU A 69 -2.21 7.89 -33.06
CA LEU A 69 -1.26 7.14 -33.89
C LEU A 69 -0.78 7.97 -35.08
N ASP A 70 0.46 7.77 -35.48
CA ASP A 70 0.98 8.27 -36.75
C ASP A 70 0.46 7.46 -37.95
N THR A 71 0.94 7.81 -39.14
CA THR A 71 0.59 7.12 -40.39
C THR A 71 1.02 5.66 -40.43
N GLU A 72 1.96 5.25 -39.58
CA GLU A 72 2.45 3.87 -39.46
C GLU A 72 1.70 3.09 -38.37
N GLY A 73 0.75 3.72 -37.68
CA GLY A 73 -0.01 3.09 -36.60
C GLY A 73 0.73 3.07 -35.26
N THR A 74 1.75 3.91 -35.08
CA THR A 74 2.56 3.99 -33.85
C THR A 74 2.16 5.21 -33.00
N PRO A 75 2.14 5.12 -31.65
CA PRO A 75 1.88 6.26 -30.77
C PRO A 75 2.77 7.49 -31.05
N LEU A 76 2.16 8.64 -31.35
CA LEU A 76 2.82 9.92 -31.63
C LEU A 76 3.33 10.61 -30.34
N LYS A 77 4.50 10.21 -29.86
CA LYS A 77 5.10 10.76 -28.63
C LYS A 77 5.84 12.10 -28.83
N SER A 78 5.90 12.60 -30.06
CA SER A 78 6.68 13.80 -30.39
C SER A 78 6.16 15.07 -29.70
N THR A 79 4.87 15.12 -29.38
CA THR A 79 4.26 16.24 -28.68
C THR A 79 3.17 15.77 -27.70
N SER A 80 3.11 16.38 -26.51
CA SER A 80 2.10 16.03 -25.49
C SER A 80 0.68 16.33 -25.95
N GLU A 81 0.48 17.25 -26.90
CA GLU A 81 -0.83 17.60 -27.47
C GLU A 81 -1.49 16.42 -28.21
N GLN A 82 -0.76 15.35 -28.50
CA GLN A 82 -1.31 14.10 -29.05
C GLN A 82 -1.88 13.16 -27.98
N LEU A 83 -1.72 13.49 -26.70
CA LEU A 83 -2.29 12.72 -25.59
C LEU A 83 -3.81 12.86 -25.56
N PHE A 84 -4.48 11.74 -25.36
CA PHE A 84 -5.90 11.73 -25.00
C PHE A 84 -6.17 11.08 -23.64
N GLY A 85 -5.13 10.61 -22.95
CA GLY A 85 -5.24 10.22 -21.56
C GLY A 85 -3.93 9.81 -20.90
N ILE A 86 -3.91 9.89 -19.58
CA ILE A 86 -2.85 9.34 -18.72
C ILE A 86 -3.45 8.58 -17.54
N ILE A 87 -2.76 7.54 -17.09
CA ILE A 87 -3.06 6.83 -15.85
C ILE A 87 -1.82 6.85 -14.97
N GLU A 88 -1.96 7.35 -13.76
CA GLU A 88 -0.95 7.24 -12.72
C GLU A 88 -1.34 6.26 -11.63
N CYS A 89 -0.42 5.38 -11.25
CA CYS A 89 -0.61 4.39 -10.20
C CYS A 89 0.18 4.81 -8.96
N LYS A 90 -0.49 5.08 -7.84
CA LYS A 90 0.19 5.52 -6.61
C LYS A 90 -0.13 4.65 -5.41
N LYS A 91 0.95 4.18 -4.80
CA LYS A 91 0.92 3.54 -3.49
C LYS A 91 2.12 3.92 -2.64
N VAL A 92 1.85 4.07 -1.34
CA VAL A 92 2.85 3.88 -0.30
C VAL A 92 2.27 2.85 0.67
N GLY A 93 3.02 1.81 1.00
CA GLY A 93 2.54 0.82 1.98
C GLY A 93 2.26 1.49 3.33
N VAL A 94 1.56 0.78 4.22
CA VAL A 94 1.46 1.19 5.63
C VAL A 94 2.85 1.52 6.17
N GLU A 95 2.94 2.69 6.79
CA GLU A 95 4.21 3.21 7.29
C GLU A 95 4.48 2.66 8.68
N GLN A 96 5.75 2.37 8.92
CA GLN A 96 6.24 2.09 10.26
C GLN A 96 7.08 3.27 10.70
N THR A 97 6.68 3.92 11.79
CA THR A 97 7.45 5.03 12.37
C THR A 97 7.92 4.65 13.76
N ILE A 98 9.13 5.06 14.14
CA ILE A 98 9.63 4.80 15.50
C ILE A 98 8.69 5.48 16.49
N LYS A 99 8.18 4.71 17.44
CA LYS A 99 7.21 5.20 18.42
C LYS A 99 7.82 6.32 19.25
N GLN A 100 7.11 7.45 19.39
CA GLN A 100 7.66 8.64 20.05
C GLN A 100 8.06 8.37 21.51
N SER A 101 7.25 7.64 22.27
CA SER A 101 7.58 7.21 23.63
C SER A 101 8.81 6.31 23.69
N PHE A 102 9.05 5.49 22.67
CA PHE A 102 10.24 4.66 22.58
C PHE A 102 11.48 5.49 22.25
N LYS A 103 11.39 6.51 21.37
CA LYS A 103 12.52 7.43 21.12
C LYS A 103 13.03 8.07 22.41
N VAL A 104 12.11 8.52 23.26
CA VAL A 104 12.45 9.12 24.57
C VAL A 104 13.09 8.07 25.48
N PHE A 105 12.49 6.88 25.59
CA PHE A 105 13.05 5.79 26.37
C PHE A 105 14.47 5.40 25.92
N ASN A 106 14.66 5.17 24.62
CA ASN A 106 15.93 4.73 24.04
C ASN A 106 17.04 5.78 24.15
N ALA A 107 16.70 7.07 24.15
CA ALA A 107 17.67 8.14 24.41
C ALA A 107 18.19 8.10 25.86
N ALA A 108 17.36 7.70 26.82
CA ALA A 108 17.75 7.55 28.22
C ALA A 108 18.35 6.17 28.55
N ASN A 109 17.98 5.13 27.80
CA ASN A 109 18.35 3.74 28.04
C ASN A 109 18.88 3.10 26.74
N PRO A 110 20.11 3.43 26.31
CA PRO A 110 20.67 2.95 25.04
C PRO A 110 21.03 1.45 25.05
N GLN A 111 21.20 0.87 26.25
CA GLN A 111 21.37 -0.56 26.48
C GLN A 111 20.10 -1.09 27.13
N PHE A 112 19.39 -1.97 26.42
CA PHE A 112 18.08 -2.44 26.85
C PHE A 112 18.17 -3.45 28.01
N ASP A 113 19.20 -4.29 28.00
CA ASP A 113 19.42 -5.36 28.97
C ASP A 113 19.63 -4.86 30.40
N ILE A 114 20.21 -3.67 30.58
CA ILE A 114 20.42 -3.07 31.92
C ILE A 114 19.30 -2.12 32.34
N SER A 115 18.26 -1.97 31.53
CA SER A 115 17.13 -1.08 31.83
C SER A 115 16.04 -1.79 32.62
N GLU A 116 15.15 -1.02 33.24
CA GLU A 116 13.88 -1.53 33.83
C GLU A 116 12.88 -2.00 32.76
N GLY A 117 13.27 -1.99 31.48
CA GLY A 117 12.45 -2.35 30.34
C GLY A 117 11.50 -1.26 29.87
N TYR A 118 10.79 -1.57 28.78
CA TYR A 118 9.99 -0.61 28.03
C TYR A 118 8.50 -0.90 28.20
N SER A 119 7.72 0.15 28.51
CA SER A 119 6.27 0.07 28.65
C SER A 119 5.55 0.93 27.63
N PHE A 120 4.41 0.43 27.15
CA PHE A 120 3.50 1.20 26.32
C PHE A 120 2.05 0.76 26.53
N VAL A 121 1.13 1.65 26.15
CA VAL A 121 -0.31 1.42 26.27
C VAL A 121 -0.92 1.32 24.89
N MET A 122 -1.80 0.34 24.73
CA MET A 122 -2.76 0.26 23.63
C MET A 122 -4.15 0.46 24.23
N SER A 123 -4.88 1.47 23.74
CA SER A 123 -6.22 1.78 24.21
C SER A 123 -7.17 1.77 23.01
N PRO A 124 -8.23 0.96 23.05
CA PRO A 124 -9.31 1.09 22.10
C PRO A 124 -10.09 2.38 22.35
N THR A 125 -10.50 3.05 21.29
CA THR A 125 -11.22 4.32 21.35
C THR A 125 -12.57 4.13 22.04
N CYS A 126 -12.96 5.04 22.93
CA CYS A 126 -14.26 5.05 23.62
C CYS A 126 -14.56 3.80 24.48
N ARG A 127 -13.54 3.13 25.02
CA ARG A 127 -13.73 1.99 25.93
C ARG A 127 -13.15 2.28 27.32
N SER A 128 -13.70 1.60 28.33
CA SER A 128 -13.29 1.69 29.74
C SER A 128 -12.06 0.84 30.09
N TYR A 129 -11.46 0.18 29.10
CA TYR A 129 -10.31 -0.68 29.29
C TYR A 129 -9.14 -0.31 28.39
N LYS A 130 -7.93 -0.70 28.82
CA LYS A 130 -6.67 -0.51 28.10
C LYS A 130 -5.76 -1.70 28.31
N TRP A 131 -4.85 -1.95 27.37
CA TRP A 131 -3.76 -2.91 27.53
C TRP A 131 -2.49 -2.15 27.88
N LEU A 132 -1.91 -2.47 29.03
CA LEU A 132 -0.58 -2.03 29.43
C LEU A 132 0.40 -3.18 29.15
N ILE A 133 1.30 -2.94 28.21
CA ILE A 133 2.34 -3.88 27.82
C ILE A 133 3.66 -3.43 28.46
N HIS A 134 4.37 -4.36 29.07
CA HIS A 134 5.70 -4.16 29.62
C HIS A 134 6.64 -5.23 29.08
N VAL A 135 7.79 -4.81 28.54
CA VAL A 135 8.78 -5.69 27.90
C VAL A 135 10.13 -5.50 28.56
N ASN A 136 10.70 -6.57 29.10
CA ASN A 136 11.96 -6.55 29.84
C ASN A 136 12.91 -7.61 29.28
N ALA A 137 14.20 -7.31 29.30
CA ALA A 137 15.23 -8.33 29.12
C ALA A 137 15.31 -9.23 30.36
N ILE A 138 15.71 -10.49 30.15
CA ILE A 138 16.00 -11.43 31.22
C ILE A 138 17.51 -11.69 31.21
N ASN A 139 18.17 -11.47 32.35
CA ASN A 139 19.62 -11.64 32.53
C ASN A 139 19.93 -12.56 33.73
N ASP A 140 19.09 -13.56 33.98
CA ASP A 140 19.23 -14.49 35.12
C ASP A 140 20.07 -15.73 34.79
N GLY A 141 20.68 -15.77 33.60
CA GLY A 141 21.45 -16.92 33.12
C GLY A 141 20.59 -18.08 32.59
N SER A 142 19.27 -17.89 32.48
CA SER A 142 18.39 -18.85 31.81
C SER A 142 18.51 -18.80 30.29
N GLU A 143 17.90 -19.78 29.62
CA GLU A 143 17.81 -19.82 28.15
C GLU A 143 16.94 -18.70 27.59
N ASN A 144 15.95 -18.23 28.36
CA ASN A 144 15.05 -17.16 27.96
C ASN A 144 15.70 -15.80 28.18
N ASN A 145 15.45 -14.87 27.26
CA ASN A 145 16.11 -13.57 27.27
C ASN A 145 15.13 -12.39 27.19
N ILE A 146 13.82 -12.65 27.09
CA ILE A 146 12.79 -11.62 27.12
C ILE A 146 11.56 -12.06 27.93
N LYS A 147 11.02 -11.11 28.70
CA LYS A 147 9.73 -11.22 29.38
C LYS A 147 8.78 -10.16 28.85
N ILE A 148 7.57 -10.58 28.46
CA ILE A 148 6.49 -9.70 28.03
C ILE A 148 5.31 -9.89 28.97
N LYS A 149 4.87 -8.81 29.59
CA LYS A 149 3.69 -8.78 30.46
C LYS A 149 2.61 -7.93 29.81
N VAL A 150 1.43 -8.51 29.62
CA VAL A 150 0.25 -7.83 29.09
C VAL A 150 -0.80 -7.77 30.19
N ASN A 151 -1.13 -6.55 30.62
CA ASN A 151 -2.18 -6.30 31.61
C ASN A 151 -3.37 -5.64 30.93
N LYS A 152 -4.51 -6.32 30.86
CA LYS A 152 -5.77 -5.71 30.47
C LYS A 152 -6.38 -5.07 31.70
N ILE A 153 -6.42 -3.74 31.72
CA ILE A 153 -6.92 -2.94 32.83
C ILE A 153 -8.34 -2.51 32.47
N ILE A 154 -9.34 -3.05 33.16
CA ILE A 154 -10.74 -2.62 33.04
C ILE A 154 -11.04 -1.75 34.26
N SER A 155 -11.32 -0.46 34.04
CA SER A 155 -11.65 0.45 35.15
C SER A 155 -12.86 -0.08 35.94
N PRO A 156 -12.79 -0.22 37.29
CA PRO A 156 -11.69 0.16 38.18
C PRO A 156 -10.82 -0.98 38.75
N GLU A 157 -11.12 -2.27 38.52
CA GLU A 157 -10.61 -3.33 39.41
C GLU A 157 -10.19 -4.65 38.77
N HIS A 158 -10.52 -4.93 37.50
CA HIS A 158 -10.16 -6.22 36.89
C HIS A 158 -8.89 -6.09 36.06
N ILE A 159 -7.83 -6.79 36.50
CA ILE A 159 -6.56 -6.90 35.80
C ILE A 159 -6.39 -8.33 35.32
N GLU A 160 -6.63 -8.58 34.04
CA GLU A 160 -6.22 -9.83 33.41
C GLU A 160 -4.75 -9.70 33.02
N THR A 161 -3.91 -10.54 33.60
CA THR A 161 -2.46 -10.55 33.34
C THR A 161 -2.10 -11.78 32.53
N THR A 162 -1.41 -11.58 31.42
CA THR A 162 -0.75 -12.65 30.68
C THR A 162 0.75 -12.36 30.67
N GLU A 163 1.57 -13.37 30.94
CA GLU A 163 3.03 -13.28 30.91
C GLU A 163 3.59 -14.28 29.91
N HIS A 164 4.54 -13.83 29.10
CA HIS A 164 5.28 -14.64 28.14
C HIS A 164 6.76 -14.50 28.45
N ILE A 165 7.44 -15.64 28.61
CA ILE A 165 8.88 -15.72 28.85
C ILE A 165 9.43 -16.64 27.77
N ILE A 166 10.25 -16.08 26.88
CA ILE A 166 10.73 -16.79 25.70
C ILE A 166 12.18 -16.42 25.40
N GLN A 167 12.82 -17.22 24.56
CA GLN A 167 14.09 -16.92 23.93
C GLN A 167 13.84 -16.31 22.54
N VAL A 168 14.53 -15.21 22.24
CA VAL A 168 14.50 -14.56 20.92
C VAL A 168 15.89 -14.28 20.41
N GLU A 169 16.03 -14.28 19.08
CA GLU A 169 17.29 -13.98 18.39
C GLU A 169 17.26 -12.58 17.76
N ALA A 170 18.43 -12.08 17.37
CA ALA A 170 18.51 -10.84 16.59
C ALA A 170 17.73 -10.99 15.27
N GLY A 171 16.97 -9.96 14.90
CA GLY A 171 16.07 -9.98 13.74
C GLY A 171 14.63 -10.40 14.07
N THR A 172 14.39 -11.01 15.24
CA THR A 172 13.03 -11.38 15.70
C THR A 172 12.12 -10.16 15.77
N GLN A 173 10.89 -10.31 15.28
CA GLN A 173 9.81 -9.34 15.45
C GLN A 173 8.72 -9.90 16.35
N ILE A 174 8.21 -9.07 17.25
CA ILE A 174 7.07 -9.35 18.11
C ILE A 174 6.02 -8.27 17.84
N LEU A 175 4.80 -8.70 17.51
CA LEU A 175 3.74 -7.83 17.04
C LEU A 175 2.64 -7.73 18.07
N PHE A 176 2.27 -6.50 18.38
CA PHE A 176 1.20 -6.17 19.30
C PHE A 176 0.11 -5.49 18.50
N ALA A 177 -1.00 -6.18 18.25
CA ALA A 177 -2.07 -5.69 17.41
C ALA A 177 -3.39 -5.62 18.18
N THR A 178 -4.24 -4.68 17.76
CA THR A 178 -5.66 -4.66 18.16
C THR A 178 -6.50 -4.61 16.92
N ASP A 179 -7.55 -5.43 16.84
CA ASP A 179 -8.48 -5.42 15.72
C ASP A 179 -9.59 -4.35 15.86
N ILE A 180 -10.45 -4.24 14.85
CA ILE A 180 -11.61 -3.33 14.88
C ILE A 180 -12.66 -3.72 15.93
N SER A 181 -12.70 -5.00 16.29
CA SER A 181 -13.52 -5.54 17.39
C SER A 181 -12.92 -5.22 18.76
N ASN A 182 -11.70 -4.66 18.80
CA ASN A 182 -10.92 -4.34 19.99
C ASN A 182 -10.46 -5.58 20.77
N ASN A 183 -10.20 -6.69 20.08
CA ASN A 183 -9.43 -7.79 20.66
C ASN A 183 -7.94 -7.47 20.54
N PHE A 184 -7.17 -7.90 21.54
CA PHE A 184 -5.72 -7.79 21.54
C PHE A 184 -5.09 -9.08 21.03
N HIS A 185 -4.08 -8.94 20.19
CA HIS A 185 -3.34 -10.02 19.58
C HIS A 185 -1.85 -9.79 19.83
N LEU A 186 -1.19 -10.82 20.36
CA LEU A 186 0.26 -10.90 20.47
C LEU A 186 0.73 -11.97 19.50
N LYS A 187 1.60 -11.61 18.57
CA LYS A 187 2.11 -12.51 17.53
C LYS A 187 3.64 -12.57 17.59
N PHE A 188 4.17 -13.78 17.60
CA PHE A 188 5.61 -14.05 17.58
C PHE A 188 6.09 -14.40 16.17
N SER A 189 7.40 -14.62 15.98
CA SER A 189 8.05 -14.76 14.66
C SER A 189 7.45 -15.82 13.73
N ASN A 190 6.76 -16.82 14.27
CA ASN A 190 6.13 -17.91 13.51
C ASN A 190 4.66 -17.64 13.18
N GLU A 191 4.11 -16.52 13.63
CA GLU A 191 2.71 -16.16 13.42
C GLU A 191 2.59 -14.90 12.58
N SER A 192 1.54 -14.83 11.75
CA SER A 192 1.30 -13.70 10.85
C SER A 192 0.10 -12.86 11.28
N LEU A 193 0.17 -11.55 11.02
CA LEU A 193 -1.01 -10.67 11.16
C LEU A 193 -2.15 -11.06 10.21
N SER A 194 -1.85 -11.79 9.14
CA SER A 194 -2.85 -12.32 8.21
C SER A 194 -3.74 -13.41 8.82
N GLU A 195 -3.34 -14.02 9.95
CA GLU A 195 -4.15 -15.00 10.67
C GLU A 195 -5.28 -14.35 11.49
N ILE A 196 -5.17 -13.05 11.75
CA ILE A 196 -6.24 -12.29 12.41
C ILE A 196 -7.31 -12.06 11.35
N GLU A 197 -8.54 -12.51 11.58
CA GLU A 197 -9.64 -12.37 10.61
C GLU A 197 -10.02 -10.90 10.43
N ASP A 198 -10.34 -10.22 11.53
CA ASP A 198 -10.76 -8.83 11.53
C ASP A 198 -9.66 -7.86 11.03
N PRO A 199 -10.02 -6.75 10.37
CA PRO A 199 -9.11 -5.64 10.10
C PRO A 199 -8.45 -5.13 11.39
N LEU A 200 -7.19 -4.70 11.30
CA LEU A 200 -6.49 -4.17 12.46
C LEU A 200 -6.86 -2.71 12.70
N ASN A 201 -7.02 -2.28 13.93
CA ASN A 201 -7.09 -0.86 14.28
C ASN A 201 -5.70 -0.27 14.56
N LYS A 202 -4.82 -1.07 15.17
CA LYS A 202 -3.48 -0.63 15.58
C LYS A 202 -2.51 -1.79 15.58
N CYS A 203 -1.25 -1.52 15.24
CA CYS A 203 -0.15 -2.47 15.36
C CYS A 203 1.11 -1.76 15.84
N ILE A 204 1.76 -2.32 16.86
CA ILE A 204 3.08 -1.93 17.36
C ILE A 204 4.02 -3.11 17.12
N ILE A 205 5.20 -2.82 16.60
CA ILE A 205 6.20 -3.81 16.20
C ILE A 205 7.42 -3.60 17.07
N LEU A 206 7.77 -4.60 17.87
CA LEU A 206 9.03 -4.66 18.59
C LEU A 206 10.00 -5.53 17.80
N GLN A 207 11.14 -4.97 17.42
CA GLN A 207 12.19 -5.65 16.70
C GLN A 207 13.42 -5.81 17.59
N ILE A 208 13.94 -7.02 17.65
CA ILE A 208 15.20 -7.34 18.34
C ILE A 208 16.36 -6.98 17.39
N ILE A 209 17.21 -6.03 17.79
CA ILE A 209 18.27 -5.51 16.93
C ILE A 209 19.60 -6.19 17.22
N THR A 210 19.93 -6.37 18.50
CA THR A 210 21.21 -6.94 18.90
C THR A 210 21.05 -7.84 20.10
N VAL A 211 21.57 -9.05 19.98
CA VAL A 211 21.67 -10.04 21.05
C VAL A 211 23.15 -10.41 21.19
N THR A 212 23.68 -10.44 22.41
CA THR A 212 25.06 -10.81 22.72
C THR A 212 25.08 -11.60 24.01
N ASP A 213 25.71 -12.78 24.01
CA ASP A 213 25.73 -13.69 25.17
C ASP A 213 24.33 -13.98 25.72
N ASN A 214 23.38 -14.24 24.81
CA ASN A 214 21.95 -14.40 25.08
C ASN A 214 21.26 -13.17 25.73
N GLN A 215 21.90 -12.00 25.79
CA GLN A 215 21.29 -10.79 26.35
C GLN A 215 20.88 -9.81 25.24
N ILE A 216 19.67 -9.28 25.34
CA ILE A 216 19.12 -8.35 24.35
C ILE A 216 19.67 -6.93 24.60
N LYS A 217 20.76 -6.59 23.91
CA LYS A 217 21.42 -5.29 24.06
C LYS A 217 20.61 -4.13 23.49
N LYS A 218 19.89 -4.38 22.39
CA LYS A 218 19.16 -3.32 21.66
C LYS A 218 17.87 -3.83 21.05
N ILE A 219 16.82 -3.03 21.20
CA ILE A 219 15.52 -3.19 20.54
C ILE A 219 15.17 -1.96 19.71
N ASN A 220 14.17 -2.08 18.84
CA ASN A 220 13.51 -0.96 18.19
C ASN A 220 12.00 -1.15 18.26
N VAL A 221 11.25 -0.09 18.54
CA VAL A 221 9.78 -0.16 18.62
C VAL A 221 9.16 0.81 17.63
N ASN A 222 8.45 0.25 16.64
CA ASN A 222 7.73 1.00 15.62
C ASN A 222 6.22 0.94 15.84
N GLU A 223 5.52 1.96 15.38
CA GLU A 223 4.06 2.03 15.30
C GLU A 223 3.66 2.03 13.82
N ALA A 224 2.75 1.13 13.46
CA ALA A 224 2.16 1.07 12.13
C ALA A 224 1.09 2.17 12.00
N LEU A 225 1.20 2.97 10.95
CA LEU A 225 0.29 4.07 10.65
C LEU A 225 -0.43 3.81 9.34
N ALA A 226 -1.74 4.01 9.33
CA ALA A 226 -2.54 4.00 8.12
C ALA A 226 -1.99 5.08 7.16
N GLY A 227 -1.31 4.66 6.09
CA GLY A 227 -0.17 5.35 5.45
C GLY A 227 -0.42 6.80 5.00
N PRO A 228 -0.01 7.83 5.77
CA PRO A 228 -0.17 9.24 5.39
C PRO A 228 0.61 9.66 4.14
N GLN A 229 1.66 8.91 3.73
CA GLN A 229 2.40 9.17 2.50
C GLN A 229 1.66 8.73 1.24
N THR A 230 0.67 7.82 1.30
CA THR A 230 -0.10 7.47 0.09
C THR A 230 -0.89 8.67 -0.42
N PRO A 231 -1.67 9.38 0.43
CA PRO A 231 -2.24 10.67 0.06
C PRO A 231 -1.22 11.66 -0.49
N GLU A 232 -0.02 11.73 0.08
CA GLU A 232 0.99 12.71 -0.36
C GLU A 232 1.53 12.41 -1.76
N LYS A 233 1.88 11.15 -2.06
CA LYS A 233 2.28 10.76 -3.41
C LYS A 233 1.15 10.93 -4.44
N ALA A 234 -0.08 10.71 -4.02
CA ALA A 234 -1.22 10.92 -4.89
C ALA A 234 -1.49 12.41 -5.18
N LYS A 235 -1.24 13.31 -4.23
CA LYS A 235 -1.22 14.76 -4.49
C LYS A 235 -0.11 15.12 -5.48
N GLN A 236 1.06 14.48 -5.40
CA GLN A 236 2.14 14.69 -6.36
C GLN A 236 1.72 14.28 -7.79
N ALA A 237 1.10 13.11 -7.95
CA ALA A 237 0.51 12.67 -9.23
C ALA A 237 -0.60 13.62 -9.74
N SER A 238 -1.34 14.22 -8.80
CA SER A 238 -2.37 15.20 -9.11
C SER A 238 -1.78 16.49 -9.70
N PHE A 239 -0.58 16.91 -9.26
CA PHE A 239 0.12 18.04 -9.89
C PHE A 239 0.61 17.72 -11.31
N VAL A 240 1.06 16.49 -11.56
CA VAL A 240 1.39 16.04 -12.92
C VAL A 240 0.15 16.12 -13.81
N SER A 241 -0.99 15.61 -13.34
CA SER A 241 -2.26 15.68 -14.05
C SER A 241 -2.65 17.11 -14.44
N LEU A 242 -2.51 18.05 -13.50
CA LEU A 242 -2.77 19.47 -13.75
C LEU A 242 -1.82 20.07 -14.81
N ASP A 243 -0.52 19.79 -14.70
CA ASP A 243 0.50 20.33 -15.61
C ASP A 243 0.35 19.79 -17.04
N VAL A 244 0.07 18.50 -17.18
CA VAL A 244 -0.22 17.86 -18.48
C VAL A 244 -1.54 18.37 -19.06
N ARG A 245 -2.60 18.47 -18.25
CA ARG A 245 -3.88 19.05 -18.71
C ARG A 245 -3.69 20.46 -19.24
N LYS A 246 -2.92 21.31 -18.54
CA LYS A 246 -2.62 22.67 -19.00
C LYS A 246 -1.91 22.69 -20.34
N LYS A 247 -1.01 21.74 -20.59
CA LYS A 247 -0.30 21.59 -21.87
C LYS A 247 -1.24 21.16 -23.00
N VAL A 248 -2.09 20.17 -22.75
CA VAL A 248 -2.96 19.55 -23.77
C VAL A 248 -4.20 20.39 -24.05
N LEU A 249 -4.91 20.83 -23.02
CA LEU A 249 -6.20 21.53 -23.13
C LEU A 249 -6.09 23.05 -22.96
N GLY A 250 -4.90 23.57 -22.63
CA GLY A 250 -4.73 24.99 -22.36
C GLY A 250 -5.30 25.46 -21.02
N SER A 251 -5.81 24.56 -20.16
CA SER A 251 -6.40 24.88 -18.85
C SER A 251 -5.96 23.91 -17.75
N PHE A 252 -5.84 24.42 -16.52
CA PHE A 252 -5.68 23.57 -15.33
C PHE A 252 -7.03 23.02 -14.84
N ASP A 253 -8.12 23.73 -15.12
CA ASP A 253 -9.45 23.41 -14.61
C ASP A 253 -10.13 22.32 -15.43
N LYS A 254 -10.95 21.52 -14.74
CA LYS A 254 -11.91 20.61 -15.38
C LYS A 254 -13.05 21.43 -15.96
N ASN A 255 -13.11 21.50 -17.28
CA ASN A 255 -14.07 22.32 -18.04
C ASN A 255 -15.06 21.48 -18.86
N GLY A 256 -15.15 20.18 -18.60
CA GLY A 256 -16.00 19.25 -19.36
C GLY A 256 -15.44 18.83 -20.72
N ASP A 257 -14.29 19.36 -21.14
CA ASP A 257 -13.54 18.83 -22.28
C ASP A 257 -12.93 17.47 -21.90
N ASP A 258 -13.40 16.43 -22.57
CA ASP A 258 -13.03 15.04 -22.36
C ASP A 258 -12.11 14.50 -23.46
N SER A 259 -11.52 15.39 -24.27
CA SER A 259 -10.49 15.02 -25.26
C SER A 259 -9.18 14.58 -24.61
N PHE A 260 -8.96 14.94 -23.34
CA PHE A 260 -7.94 14.41 -22.47
C PHE A 260 -8.51 14.17 -21.08
N ILE A 261 -8.22 13.00 -20.50
CA ILE A 261 -8.53 12.73 -19.09
C ILE A 261 -7.31 12.24 -18.33
N SER A 262 -7.22 12.62 -17.06
CA SER A 262 -6.24 12.07 -16.13
C SER A 262 -6.91 11.14 -15.11
N VAL A 263 -6.32 9.96 -14.94
CA VAL A 263 -6.82 8.92 -14.04
C VAL A 263 -5.77 8.63 -12.99
N LEU A 264 -6.17 8.71 -11.73
CA LEU A 264 -5.34 8.28 -10.61
C LEU A 264 -5.84 6.92 -10.11
N VAL A 265 -4.99 5.91 -10.04
CA VAL A 265 -5.28 4.60 -9.43
C VAL A 265 -4.50 4.47 -8.13
N ILE A 266 -5.18 4.16 -7.03
CA ILE A 266 -4.57 3.99 -5.70
C ILE A 266 -4.85 2.63 -5.07
N GLY A 267 -4.05 2.25 -4.07
CA GLY A 267 -4.37 1.15 -3.16
C GLY A 267 -4.57 1.64 -1.72
N GLU A 268 -5.22 0.82 -0.89
CA GLU A 268 -5.62 1.14 0.51
C GLU A 268 -6.50 2.39 0.63
N ALA A 269 -7.41 2.61 -0.31
CA ALA A 269 -8.31 3.76 -0.32
C ALA A 269 -9.17 3.87 0.96
N GLY A 270 -9.47 2.74 1.62
CA GLY A 270 -10.25 2.67 2.86
C GLY A 270 -9.69 3.50 4.03
N HIS A 271 -8.42 3.89 3.99
CA HIS A 271 -7.76 4.67 5.05
C HIS A 271 -7.65 6.16 4.76
N TRP A 272 -8.12 6.61 3.60
CA TRP A 272 -7.93 7.99 3.21
C TRP A 272 -8.97 8.90 3.85
N GLU A 273 -8.47 9.90 4.58
CA GLU A 273 -9.28 10.98 5.11
C GLU A 273 -9.98 11.76 3.99
N GLU A 274 -11.17 12.29 4.29
CA GLU A 274 -12.00 13.00 3.32
C GLU A 274 -11.28 14.22 2.71
N LYS A 275 -10.45 14.91 3.50
CA LYS A 275 -9.61 16.00 3.01
C LYS A 275 -8.64 15.55 1.90
N SER A 276 -8.02 14.38 2.07
CA SER A 276 -7.09 13.82 1.08
C SER A 276 -7.82 13.38 -0.18
N ARG A 277 -9.00 12.75 -0.03
CA ARG A 277 -9.87 12.40 -1.18
C ARG A 277 -10.31 13.64 -1.95
N SER A 278 -10.73 14.68 -1.23
CA SER A 278 -11.15 15.96 -1.82
C SER A 278 -10.05 16.62 -2.66
N MET A 279 -8.79 16.56 -2.21
CA MET A 279 -7.66 17.13 -2.96
C MET A 279 -7.48 16.45 -4.32
N VAL A 280 -7.44 15.11 -4.35
CA VAL A 280 -7.20 14.38 -5.62
C VAL A 280 -8.40 14.49 -6.57
N ARG A 281 -9.62 14.59 -6.04
CA ARG A 281 -10.84 14.87 -6.81
C ARG A 281 -10.80 16.20 -7.54
N LEU A 282 -10.17 17.23 -6.98
CA LEU A 282 -10.09 18.53 -7.64
C LEU A 282 -9.19 18.49 -8.87
N CYS A 283 -8.15 17.65 -8.85
CA CYS A 283 -7.10 17.65 -9.86
C CYS A 283 -7.31 16.61 -10.97
N ASN A 284 -7.78 15.41 -10.61
CA ASN A 284 -7.94 14.29 -11.53
C ASN A 284 -9.37 14.22 -12.07
N ASP A 285 -9.54 13.69 -13.28
CA ASP A 285 -10.88 13.42 -13.83
C ASP A 285 -11.50 12.20 -13.16
N HIS A 286 -10.70 11.16 -12.93
CA HIS A 286 -11.12 9.93 -12.25
C HIS A 286 -10.14 9.51 -11.16
N ASN A 287 -10.67 9.03 -10.03
CA ASN A 287 -9.86 8.53 -8.93
C ASN A 287 -10.32 7.11 -8.62
N LEU A 288 -9.57 6.13 -9.11
CA LEU A 288 -9.87 4.71 -8.98
C LEU A 288 -9.07 4.12 -7.83
N TYR A 289 -9.54 2.99 -7.32
CA TYR A 289 -8.75 2.16 -6.44
C TYR A 289 -8.92 0.67 -6.73
N ILE A 290 -7.88 -0.09 -6.41
CA ILE A 290 -7.92 -1.55 -6.39
C ILE A 290 -8.22 -2.00 -4.97
N PRO A 291 -9.26 -2.83 -4.74
CA PRO A 291 -9.53 -3.38 -3.41
C PRO A 291 -8.33 -4.17 -2.85
N ASP A 292 -8.13 -4.09 -1.54
CA ASP A 292 -6.97 -4.68 -0.86
C ASP A 292 -6.90 -6.20 -1.08
N GLU A 293 -8.05 -6.88 -1.11
CA GLU A 293 -8.20 -8.31 -1.33
C GLU A 293 -7.68 -8.77 -2.71
N ILE A 294 -7.81 -7.95 -3.74
CA ILE A 294 -7.28 -8.26 -5.08
C ILE A 294 -5.76 -8.23 -5.06
N ILE A 295 -5.18 -7.22 -4.40
CA ILE A 295 -3.74 -7.10 -4.25
C ILE A 295 -3.22 -8.28 -3.43
N VAL A 296 -3.83 -8.59 -2.28
CA VAL A 296 -3.45 -9.75 -1.46
C VAL A 296 -3.55 -11.06 -2.25
N SER A 297 -4.59 -11.23 -3.07
CA SER A 297 -4.75 -12.40 -3.94
C SER A 297 -3.62 -12.53 -4.94
N LEU A 298 -3.18 -11.42 -5.54
CA LEU A 298 -2.04 -11.40 -6.46
C LEU A 298 -0.75 -11.82 -5.77
N PHE A 299 -0.46 -11.26 -4.59
CA PHE A 299 0.74 -11.65 -3.84
C PHE A 299 0.69 -13.13 -3.43
N THR A 300 -0.49 -13.64 -3.05
CA THR A 300 -0.68 -15.04 -2.65
C THR A 300 -0.48 -15.97 -3.84
N SER A 301 -1.14 -15.71 -4.97
CA SER A 301 -1.02 -16.54 -6.17
C SER A 301 0.40 -16.54 -6.72
N PHE A 302 1.08 -15.38 -6.70
CA PHE A 302 2.48 -15.30 -7.10
C PHE A 302 3.39 -16.11 -6.17
N LYS A 303 3.17 -16.03 -4.85
CA LYS A 303 3.95 -16.80 -3.87
C LYS A 303 3.75 -18.31 -4.07
N GLU A 304 2.53 -18.75 -4.30
CA GLU A 304 2.21 -20.15 -4.58
C GLU A 304 2.84 -20.64 -5.89
N LYS A 305 2.77 -19.83 -6.96
CA LYS A 305 3.25 -20.20 -8.30
C LYS A 305 4.78 -20.12 -8.43
N PHE A 306 5.41 -19.15 -7.79
CA PHE A 306 6.82 -18.82 -8.01
C PHE A 306 7.74 -19.00 -6.78
N GLY A 307 7.17 -19.40 -5.64
CA GLY A 307 7.90 -19.61 -4.38
C GLY A 307 8.53 -18.33 -3.84
N ASP A 308 9.62 -18.45 -3.07
CA ASP A 308 10.19 -17.34 -2.30
C ASP A 308 10.71 -16.16 -3.15
N ARG A 309 10.93 -16.36 -4.45
CA ARG A 309 11.41 -15.31 -5.36
C ARG A 309 10.30 -14.52 -6.02
N TYR A 310 9.02 -14.80 -5.71
CA TYR A 310 7.89 -14.22 -6.40
C TYR A 310 7.87 -12.68 -6.47
N GLN A 311 8.37 -12.00 -5.43
CA GLN A 311 8.34 -10.54 -5.36
C GLN A 311 9.19 -9.85 -6.43
N SER A 312 10.27 -10.47 -6.90
CA SER A 312 11.09 -9.92 -7.98
C SER A 312 10.41 -10.05 -9.35
N LEU A 313 9.40 -10.91 -9.46
CA LEU A 313 8.61 -11.13 -10.66
C LEU A 313 7.43 -10.14 -10.79
N ILE A 314 7.02 -9.50 -9.70
CA ILE A 314 6.01 -8.43 -9.71
C ILE A 314 6.67 -7.16 -10.28
N THR A 315 6.74 -7.06 -11.61
CA THR A 315 7.19 -5.88 -12.36
C THR A 315 6.54 -5.83 -13.75
N LYS A 316 6.36 -4.62 -14.31
CA LYS A 316 5.84 -4.44 -15.68
C LYS A 316 6.69 -5.16 -16.73
N SER A 317 8.02 -5.15 -16.60
CA SER A 317 8.91 -5.86 -17.51
C SER A 317 8.66 -7.36 -17.51
N ASN A 318 8.51 -7.98 -16.33
CA ASN A 318 8.18 -9.41 -16.28
C ASN A 318 6.78 -9.66 -16.86
N TYR A 319 5.79 -8.82 -16.58
CA TYR A 319 4.47 -8.97 -17.20
C TYR A 319 4.54 -8.92 -18.76
N LEU A 320 5.38 -8.04 -19.33
CA LEU A 320 5.50 -7.89 -20.78
C LEU A 320 6.30 -9.01 -21.46
N PHE A 321 7.28 -9.60 -20.76
CA PHE A 321 8.28 -10.48 -21.37
C PHE A 321 8.36 -11.89 -20.76
N ASN A 322 7.57 -12.18 -19.74
CA ASN A 322 7.49 -13.49 -19.10
C ASN A 322 6.04 -14.01 -19.14
N ASP A 323 5.81 -15.01 -19.98
CA ASP A 323 4.49 -15.59 -20.21
C ASP A 323 3.89 -16.18 -18.94
N ASP A 324 4.69 -16.77 -18.04
CA ASP A 324 4.17 -17.32 -16.78
C ASP A 324 3.62 -16.22 -15.86
N VAL A 325 4.33 -15.08 -15.81
CA VAL A 325 3.91 -13.91 -15.03
C VAL A 325 2.67 -13.29 -15.65
N LYS A 326 2.62 -13.16 -16.98
CA LYS A 326 1.45 -12.67 -17.70
C LYS A 326 0.24 -13.57 -17.44
N ASN A 327 0.38 -14.87 -17.62
CA ASN A 327 -0.68 -15.85 -17.38
C ASN A 327 -1.17 -15.80 -15.93
N ALA A 328 -0.27 -15.64 -14.94
CA ALA A 328 -0.66 -15.51 -13.54
C ALA A 328 -1.52 -14.26 -13.26
N VAL A 329 -1.22 -13.14 -13.93
CA VAL A 329 -2.03 -11.92 -13.85
C VAL A 329 -3.36 -12.11 -14.56
N ASP A 330 -3.36 -12.66 -15.77
CA ASP A 330 -4.55 -12.88 -16.59
C ASP A 330 -5.54 -13.87 -15.93
N GLU A 331 -5.01 -14.93 -15.30
CA GLU A 331 -5.78 -15.89 -14.48
C GLU A 331 -6.51 -15.17 -13.35
N LEU A 332 -5.82 -14.28 -12.61
CA LEU A 332 -6.41 -13.52 -11.52
C LEU A 332 -7.46 -12.52 -12.03
N LEU A 333 -7.19 -11.82 -13.13
CA LEU A 333 -8.15 -10.90 -13.72
C LEU A 333 -9.42 -11.62 -14.17
N THR A 334 -9.26 -12.78 -14.83
CA THR A 334 -10.37 -13.61 -15.29
C THR A 334 -11.18 -14.17 -14.11
N ALA A 335 -10.52 -14.63 -13.05
CA ALA A 335 -11.19 -15.13 -11.85
C ALA A 335 -12.05 -14.07 -11.14
N ASN A 336 -11.80 -12.77 -11.40
CA ASN A 336 -12.55 -11.66 -10.87
C ASN A 336 -13.47 -11.01 -11.92
N ASP A 337 -13.73 -11.66 -13.06
CA ASP A 337 -14.50 -11.10 -14.19
C ASP A 337 -14.01 -9.70 -14.62
N PHE A 338 -12.70 -9.45 -14.48
CA PHE A 338 -12.05 -8.15 -14.69
C PHE A 338 -12.55 -7.02 -13.78
N LYS A 339 -13.41 -7.30 -12.78
CA LYS A 339 -13.96 -6.35 -11.80
C LYS A 339 -12.97 -6.12 -10.66
N ILE A 340 -11.87 -5.45 -10.94
CA ILE A 340 -10.83 -5.14 -9.94
C ILE A 340 -10.62 -3.64 -9.66
N LEU A 341 -11.29 -2.77 -10.42
CA LEU A 341 -11.21 -1.32 -10.25
C LEU A 341 -12.54 -0.77 -9.77
N ARG A 342 -12.49 0.06 -8.73
CA ARG A 342 -13.64 0.78 -8.18
C ARG A 342 -13.38 2.28 -8.23
N GLU A 343 -14.41 3.05 -8.52
CA GLU A 343 -14.35 4.51 -8.38
C GLU A 343 -14.38 4.89 -6.89
N LEU A 344 -13.52 5.82 -6.48
CA LEU A 344 -13.35 6.22 -5.08
C LEU A 344 -14.61 6.85 -4.47
N ASP A 345 -15.49 7.42 -5.30
CA ASP A 345 -16.64 8.21 -4.87
C ASP A 345 -17.93 7.40 -4.83
N THR A 346 -18.20 6.64 -5.89
CA THR A 346 -19.42 5.86 -6.04
C THR A 346 -19.27 4.45 -5.50
N ASP A 347 -18.04 4.01 -5.25
CA ASP A 347 -17.72 2.64 -4.89
C ASP A 347 -18.17 1.61 -5.96
N SER A 348 -18.47 2.06 -7.18
CA SER A 348 -18.91 1.19 -8.26
C SER A 348 -17.72 0.59 -9.00
N TYR A 349 -17.86 -0.67 -9.42
CA TYR A 349 -16.88 -1.29 -10.32
C TYR A 349 -16.90 -0.60 -11.69
N VAL A 350 -15.71 -0.30 -12.20
CA VAL A 350 -15.50 0.40 -13.48
C VAL A 350 -14.43 -0.29 -14.32
N LYS A 351 -14.45 -0.04 -15.64
CA LYS A 351 -13.47 -0.53 -16.60
C LYS A 351 -12.99 0.58 -17.53
N PHE A 352 -11.78 0.40 -18.05
CA PHE A 352 -11.25 1.24 -19.12
C PHE A 352 -11.94 0.90 -20.44
N ALA A 353 -12.35 1.93 -21.16
CA ALA A 353 -12.92 1.81 -22.49
C ALA A 353 -12.30 2.83 -23.44
N TYR A 354 -12.29 2.47 -24.72
CA TYR A 354 -11.91 3.35 -25.81
C TYR A 354 -13.16 3.84 -26.52
N LEU A 355 -13.18 5.12 -26.88
CA LEU A 355 -14.21 5.69 -27.74
C LEU A 355 -13.55 6.56 -28.81
N ASN A 356 -13.99 6.41 -30.05
CA ASN A 356 -13.76 7.40 -31.09
C ASN A 356 -15.04 8.22 -31.28
N SER A 357 -14.97 9.53 -31.02
CA SER A 357 -16.08 10.46 -31.26
C SER A 357 -15.57 11.63 -32.08
N ASP A 358 -16.22 11.91 -33.20
CA ASP A 358 -15.88 13.04 -34.07
C ASP A 358 -14.41 13.04 -34.53
N GLY A 359 -13.86 11.85 -34.78
CA GLY A 359 -12.47 11.66 -35.17
C GLY A 359 -11.46 11.83 -34.03
N LYS A 360 -11.91 12.03 -32.79
CA LYS A 360 -11.06 12.15 -31.60
C LYS A 360 -11.07 10.86 -30.80
N ASN A 361 -9.88 10.34 -30.53
CA ASN A 361 -9.67 9.23 -29.60
C ASN A 361 -9.92 9.71 -28.17
N LYS A 362 -10.60 8.90 -27.36
CA LYS A 362 -10.89 9.21 -25.95
C LYS A 362 -10.69 7.97 -25.10
N LEU A 363 -10.03 8.16 -23.95
CA LEU A 363 -10.04 7.21 -22.84
C LEU A 363 -11.32 7.44 -22.05
N ARG A 364 -12.01 6.37 -21.68
CA ARG A 364 -13.24 6.41 -20.88
C ARG A 364 -13.13 5.49 -19.68
N ILE A 365 -13.69 5.94 -18.57
CA ILE A 365 -13.99 5.10 -17.41
C ILE A 365 -15.50 4.87 -17.41
N ILE A 366 -15.92 3.62 -17.60
CA ILE A 366 -17.33 3.26 -17.65
C ILE A 366 -17.66 2.22 -16.58
N PRO A 367 -18.88 2.27 -15.99
CA PRO A 367 -19.31 1.24 -15.07
C PRO A 367 -19.39 -0.12 -15.78
N PHE A 368 -19.24 -1.19 -15.01
CA PHE A 368 -19.69 -2.49 -15.49
C PHE A 368 -21.22 -2.47 -15.62
N GLU A 369 -21.73 -2.98 -16.74
CA GLU A 369 -23.16 -3.25 -16.88
C GLU A 369 -23.51 -4.43 -15.95
N ASN A 370 -24.66 -4.33 -15.28
CA ASN A 370 -25.13 -5.34 -14.32
C ASN A 370 -25.46 -6.68 -14.97
#